data_AF-A0A963RUQ8-F1
#
_entry.id   AF-A0A963RUQ8-F1
#
_cell.length_a   1.000
_cell.length_b   1.000
_cell.length_c   1.000
_cell.angle_alpha   90.00
_cell.angle_beta   90.00
_cell.angle_gamma   90.00
#
_symmetry.space_group_name_H-M   'P 1'
#
loop_
_entity.id
_entity.type
_entity.pdbx_description
1 polymer ?
#
loop_
_entity_poly.entity_id
_entity_poly.type
_entity_poly.pdbx_seq_one_letter_code
_entity_poly.pdbx_strand_id
1 'polypeptide(L)'
;MAGELHQLTVAQLAEGLRARTFSAGELARHFLQRAAQHDGLGAFLATHEEATLAQARAADARLAQGDAPRLAGVPLAHKDIFVTRDFPTTAGSKMLEGYRSPFDATVVTRLAEAGMVTLGKLNCDEFAMGSSNENSAYHPVKNPWDTARVPGGSSGGSAAAVAARLAPAATGTDTGGSIRQPASFCGITGIKPTYGRASRWGMIAYASSLDQAGPMARTAEDCSLLLSALCGPDPDRDSTSLNVPAEDFTRSLNDSIEGLRIGVPREFFGEGLAADVRAAVDGALKALQQLGARVVEISL
;
A
#
# COMPACT_ATOMS: atom_id res chain seq x y z
N MET A 1 -25.66 -9.81 12.17
CA MET A 1 -25.09 -8.46 11.95
C MET A 1 -23.57 -8.61 11.83
N ALA A 2 -23.10 -9.21 10.73
CA ALA A 2 -21.69 -9.14 10.39
C ALA A 2 -21.47 -7.70 9.90
N GLY A 3 -20.92 -6.82 10.76
CA GLY A 3 -20.42 -5.53 10.28
C GLY A 3 -19.53 -5.80 9.07
N GLU A 4 -19.79 -5.13 7.96
CA GLU A 4 -19.30 -5.58 6.65
C GLU A 4 -17.77 -5.75 6.72
N LEU A 5 -17.23 -6.96 6.41
CA LEU A 5 -15.82 -7.34 6.66
C LEU A 5 -14.80 -6.33 6.10
N HIS A 6 -15.19 -5.59 5.06
CA HIS A 6 -14.39 -4.55 4.43
C HIS A 6 -14.29 -3.22 5.22
N GLN A 7 -15.03 -3.10 6.32
CA GLN A 7 -14.94 -1.99 7.26
C GLN A 7 -13.84 -2.21 8.31
N LEU A 8 -13.35 -3.44 8.48
CA LEU A 8 -12.29 -3.78 9.43
C LEU A 8 -10.90 -3.37 8.92
N THR A 9 -10.04 -2.86 9.81
CA THR A 9 -8.63 -2.54 9.52
C THR A 9 -7.81 -3.82 9.30
N VAL A 10 -6.59 -3.70 8.77
CA VAL A 10 -5.67 -4.85 8.65
C VAL A 10 -5.45 -5.48 10.02
N ALA A 11 -5.23 -4.67 11.06
CA ALA A 11 -5.06 -5.15 12.44
C ALA A 11 -6.29 -5.93 12.94
N GLN A 12 -7.50 -5.40 12.73
CA GLN A 12 -8.75 -6.05 13.14
C GLN A 12 -9.04 -7.33 12.35
N LEU A 13 -8.74 -7.37 11.05
CA LEU A 13 -8.85 -8.57 10.23
C LEU A 13 -7.89 -9.66 10.72
N ALA A 14 -6.65 -9.28 11.00
CA ALA A 14 -5.64 -10.20 11.54
C ALA A 14 -6.06 -10.79 12.90
N GLU A 15 -6.65 -9.98 13.77
CA GLU A 15 -7.19 -10.44 15.05
C GLU A 15 -8.39 -11.37 14.86
N GLY A 16 -9.35 -11.00 14.01
CA GLY A 16 -10.53 -11.82 13.71
C GLY A 16 -10.19 -13.19 13.12
N LEU A 17 -9.17 -13.26 12.28
CA LEU A 17 -8.64 -14.52 11.72
C LEU A 17 -8.05 -15.41 12.81
N ARG A 18 -7.21 -14.86 13.71
CA ARG A 18 -6.65 -15.64 14.84
C ARG A 18 -7.73 -16.07 15.83
N ALA A 19 -8.72 -15.22 16.06
CA ALA A 19 -9.89 -15.52 16.89
C ALA A 19 -10.90 -16.45 16.20
N ARG A 20 -10.65 -16.85 14.94
CA ARG A 20 -11.54 -17.69 14.13
C ARG A 20 -12.97 -17.16 14.03
N THR A 21 -13.11 -15.83 14.00
CA THR A 21 -14.40 -15.14 13.77
C THR A 21 -14.84 -15.26 12.31
N PHE A 22 -13.88 -15.38 11.40
CA PHE A 22 -14.03 -15.71 9.98
C PHE A 22 -12.73 -16.39 9.51
N SER A 23 -12.80 -17.09 8.39
CA SER A 23 -11.66 -17.72 7.71
C SER A 23 -11.02 -16.79 6.68
N ALA A 24 -9.77 -17.07 6.32
CA ALA A 24 -9.09 -16.39 5.22
C ALA A 24 -9.81 -16.64 3.89
N GLY A 25 -10.37 -17.84 3.70
CA GLY A 25 -11.20 -18.17 2.55
C GLY A 25 -12.46 -17.29 2.43
N GLU A 26 -13.17 -17.04 3.53
CA GLU A 26 -14.33 -16.14 3.55
C GLU A 26 -13.92 -14.69 3.24
N LEU A 27 -12.83 -14.20 3.83
CA LEU A 27 -12.31 -12.86 3.53
C LEU A 27 -11.90 -12.72 2.07
N ALA A 28 -11.16 -13.67 1.52
CA ALA A 28 -10.70 -13.64 0.14
C ALA A 28 -11.88 -13.54 -0.84
N ARG A 29 -12.92 -14.38 -0.67
CA ARG A 29 -14.13 -14.32 -1.49
C ARG A 29 -14.85 -12.99 -1.35
N HIS A 30 -14.99 -12.48 -0.12
CA HIS A 30 -15.64 -11.21 0.16
C HIS A 30 -14.98 -10.04 -0.59
N PHE A 31 -13.64 -9.93 -0.52
CA PHE A 31 -12.92 -8.85 -1.19
C PHE A 31 -12.83 -9.02 -2.70
N LEU A 32 -12.70 -10.26 -3.23
CA LEU A 32 -12.81 -10.52 -4.67
C LEU A 32 -14.19 -10.09 -5.22
N GLN A 33 -15.27 -10.42 -4.50
CA GLN A 33 -16.63 -10.02 -4.87
C GLN A 33 -16.78 -8.51 -4.86
N ARG A 34 -16.24 -7.81 -3.85
CA ARG A 34 -16.24 -6.35 -3.82
C ARG A 34 -15.48 -5.74 -4.98
N ALA A 35 -14.30 -6.26 -5.31
CA ALA A 35 -13.52 -5.78 -6.44
C ALA A 35 -14.33 -5.89 -7.74
N ALA A 36 -15.00 -7.03 -7.98
CA ALA A 36 -15.86 -7.23 -9.15
C ALA A 36 -17.09 -6.30 -9.17
N GLN A 37 -17.74 -6.06 -8.02
CA GLN A 37 -18.91 -5.17 -7.91
C GLN A 37 -18.57 -3.69 -8.16
N HIS A 38 -17.30 -3.31 -7.99
CA HIS A 38 -16.81 -1.94 -8.14
C HIS A 38 -15.78 -1.79 -9.27
N ASP A 39 -15.81 -2.69 -10.26
CA ASP A 39 -14.91 -2.69 -11.41
C ASP A 39 -14.91 -1.34 -12.17
N GLY A 40 -16.04 -0.63 -12.16
CA GLY A 40 -16.19 0.70 -12.78
C GLY A 40 -15.27 1.81 -12.23
N LEU A 41 -14.56 1.57 -11.11
CA LEU A 41 -13.48 2.44 -10.61
C LEU A 41 -12.16 2.25 -11.37
N GLY A 42 -11.98 1.13 -12.07
CA GLY A 42 -10.76 0.83 -12.84
C GLY A 42 -9.53 0.51 -11.98
N ALA A 43 -9.71 0.20 -10.70
CA ALA A 43 -8.59 0.04 -9.75
C ALA A 43 -7.74 -1.22 -9.98
N PHE A 44 -8.32 -2.30 -10.50
CA PHE A 44 -7.63 -3.57 -10.76
C PHE A 44 -7.35 -3.74 -12.25
N LEU A 45 -6.19 -4.32 -12.58
CA LEU A 45 -5.85 -4.79 -13.93
C LEU A 45 -6.00 -6.31 -14.06
N ALA A 46 -5.79 -7.05 -12.97
CA ALA A 46 -5.92 -8.50 -12.95
C ALA A 46 -6.33 -9.01 -11.57
N THR A 47 -7.20 -10.00 -11.55
CA THR A 47 -7.54 -10.83 -10.39
C THR A 47 -7.38 -12.30 -10.78
N HIS A 48 -7.09 -13.18 -9.83
CA HIS A 48 -6.95 -14.62 -10.09
C HIS A 48 -7.53 -15.39 -8.91
N GLU A 49 -8.82 -15.74 -9.00
CA GLU A 49 -9.57 -16.32 -7.88
C GLU A 49 -8.95 -17.62 -7.38
N GLU A 50 -8.55 -18.53 -8.28
CA GLU A 50 -7.96 -19.81 -7.89
C GLU A 50 -6.68 -19.64 -7.06
N ALA A 51 -5.75 -18.80 -7.52
CA ALA A 51 -4.51 -18.49 -6.80
C ALA A 51 -4.81 -17.79 -5.46
N THR A 52 -5.72 -16.82 -5.45
CA THR A 52 -6.14 -16.10 -4.24
C THR A 52 -6.69 -17.07 -3.19
N LEU A 53 -7.58 -17.97 -3.58
CA LEU A 53 -8.19 -18.96 -2.68
C LEU A 53 -7.19 -20.04 -2.26
N ALA A 54 -6.21 -20.38 -3.09
CA ALA A 54 -5.14 -21.29 -2.72
C ALA A 54 -4.25 -20.69 -1.61
N GLN A 55 -3.87 -19.41 -1.74
CA GLN A 55 -3.14 -18.68 -0.71
C GLN A 55 -3.95 -18.58 0.59
N ALA A 56 -5.27 -18.31 0.49
CA ALA A 56 -6.16 -18.28 1.64
C ALA A 56 -6.25 -19.63 2.38
N ARG A 57 -6.39 -20.74 1.64
CA ARG A 57 -6.37 -22.09 2.25
C ARG A 57 -5.05 -22.39 2.97
N ALA A 58 -3.93 -21.97 2.41
CA ALA A 58 -2.62 -22.13 3.05
C ALA A 58 -2.53 -21.31 4.35
N ALA A 59 -3.05 -20.08 4.35
CA ALA A 59 -3.11 -19.25 5.56
C ALA A 59 -4.02 -19.86 6.64
N ASP A 60 -5.22 -20.35 6.27
CA ASP A 60 -6.13 -21.04 7.19
C ASP A 60 -5.48 -22.29 7.81
N ALA A 61 -4.69 -23.05 7.04
CA ALA A 61 -3.96 -24.20 7.55
C ALA A 61 -2.91 -23.82 8.61
N ARG A 62 -2.15 -22.74 8.39
CA ARG A 62 -1.18 -22.21 9.37
C ARG A 62 -1.88 -21.67 10.63
N LEU A 63 -3.00 -20.97 10.45
CA LEU A 63 -3.82 -20.48 11.58
C LEU A 63 -4.38 -21.64 12.42
N ALA A 64 -4.75 -22.75 11.78
CA ALA A 64 -5.20 -23.96 12.47
C ALA A 64 -4.06 -24.65 13.25
N GLN A 65 -2.84 -24.64 12.71
CA GLN A 65 -1.64 -25.22 13.32
C GLN A 65 -1.07 -24.37 14.48
N GLY A 66 -1.39 -23.08 14.53
CA GLY A 66 -0.94 -22.16 15.59
C GLY A 66 0.45 -21.55 15.36
N ASP A 67 1.02 -21.69 14.15
CA ASP A 67 2.32 -21.15 13.75
C ASP A 67 2.21 -19.96 12.76
N ALA A 68 0.98 -19.45 12.58
CA ALA A 68 0.68 -18.39 11.66
C ALA A 68 1.34 -17.04 12.04
N PRO A 69 1.97 -16.34 11.07
CA PRO A 69 2.47 -14.98 11.28
C PRO A 69 1.34 -14.00 11.56
N ARG A 70 1.71 -12.80 12.02
CA ARG A 70 0.74 -11.76 12.39
C ARG A 70 -0.23 -11.42 11.25
N LEU A 71 0.18 -11.44 9.99
CA LEU A 71 -0.67 -11.03 8.85
C LEU A 71 -1.29 -12.21 8.09
N ALA A 72 -1.20 -13.43 8.62
CA ALA A 72 -1.70 -14.61 7.96
C ALA A 72 -3.20 -14.50 7.64
N GLY A 73 -3.56 -14.66 6.37
CA GLY A 73 -4.91 -14.66 5.85
C GLY A 73 -5.47 -13.27 5.52
N VAL A 74 -4.77 -12.19 5.87
CA VAL A 74 -5.24 -10.83 5.57
C VAL A 74 -5.08 -10.54 4.07
N PRO A 75 -6.14 -10.13 3.35
CA PRO A 75 -6.02 -9.80 1.93
C PRO A 75 -5.21 -8.53 1.68
N LEU A 76 -4.47 -8.48 0.58
CA LEU A 76 -3.94 -7.24 -0.01
C LEU A 76 -3.99 -7.29 -1.53
N ALA A 77 -3.68 -6.19 -2.20
CA ALA A 77 -3.41 -6.18 -3.63
C ALA A 77 -2.09 -5.46 -3.94
N HIS A 78 -1.43 -5.82 -5.03
CA HIS A 78 -0.13 -5.27 -5.39
C HIS A 78 -0.24 -4.30 -6.56
N LYS A 79 0.43 -3.14 -6.51
CA LYS A 79 0.65 -2.32 -7.72
C LYS A 79 1.27 -3.18 -8.82
N ASP A 80 0.84 -2.98 -10.05
CA ASP A 80 1.25 -3.78 -11.22
C ASP A 80 2.71 -3.55 -11.70
N ILE A 81 3.55 -2.98 -10.83
CA ILE A 81 4.99 -2.80 -11.00
C ILE A 81 5.79 -3.93 -10.35
N PHE A 82 5.23 -4.60 -9.34
CA PHE A 82 5.89 -5.72 -8.68
C PHE A 82 5.67 -7.00 -9.49
N VAL A 83 6.73 -7.64 -9.96
CA VAL A 83 6.58 -8.89 -10.72
C VAL A 83 6.06 -10.03 -9.85
N THR A 84 5.20 -10.87 -10.42
CA THR A 84 4.53 -11.99 -9.76
C THR A 84 4.47 -13.22 -10.66
N ARG A 85 4.52 -14.42 -10.09
CA ARG A 85 4.32 -15.70 -10.80
C ARG A 85 2.84 -16.00 -11.02
N ASP A 86 2.02 -15.83 -9.99
CA ASP A 86 0.60 -16.22 -9.99
C ASP A 86 -0.29 -15.27 -10.82
N PHE A 87 0.17 -14.05 -11.06
CA PHE A 87 -0.57 -12.99 -11.75
C PHE A 87 0.30 -12.36 -12.85
N PRO A 88 -0.29 -11.88 -13.97
CA PRO A 88 0.47 -11.11 -14.95
C PRO A 88 1.04 -9.84 -14.34
N THR A 89 2.07 -9.25 -14.95
CA THR A 89 2.61 -7.96 -14.55
C THR A 89 2.85 -7.12 -15.79
N THR A 90 2.14 -6.01 -15.94
CA THR A 90 2.13 -5.23 -17.18
C THR A 90 2.68 -3.82 -17.00
N ALA A 91 2.93 -3.38 -15.75
CA ALA A 91 3.29 -2.00 -15.43
C ALA A 91 2.27 -0.97 -15.96
N GLY A 92 1.00 -1.37 -16.11
CA GLY A 92 -0.01 -0.55 -16.77
C GLY A 92 0.28 -0.27 -18.25
N SER A 93 1.16 -1.04 -18.88
CA SER A 93 1.61 -0.88 -20.28
C SER A 93 1.13 -2.03 -21.17
N LYS A 94 0.81 -1.71 -22.43
CA LYS A 94 0.58 -2.73 -23.46
C LYS A 94 1.87 -3.42 -23.93
N MET A 95 3.04 -2.84 -23.66
CA MET A 95 4.34 -3.45 -23.96
C MET A 95 4.56 -4.77 -23.21
N LEU A 96 4.01 -4.88 -22.00
CA LEU A 96 4.12 -6.06 -21.14
C LEU A 96 2.79 -6.82 -21.05
N GLU A 97 1.88 -6.62 -22.00
CA GLU A 97 0.60 -7.31 -22.02
C GLU A 97 0.81 -8.84 -22.06
N GLY A 98 0.22 -9.53 -21.08
CA GLY A 98 0.35 -10.98 -20.94
C GLY A 98 1.69 -11.46 -20.34
N TYR A 99 2.60 -10.56 -19.96
CA TYR A 99 3.87 -10.95 -19.33
C TYR A 99 3.61 -11.67 -17.98
N ARG A 100 4.20 -12.86 -17.85
CA ARG A 100 4.22 -13.67 -16.62
C ARG A 100 5.66 -13.82 -16.18
N SER A 101 5.97 -13.33 -14.98
CA SER A 101 7.33 -13.39 -14.46
C SER A 101 7.67 -14.80 -13.99
N PRO A 102 8.90 -15.28 -14.20
CA PRO A 102 9.35 -16.56 -13.66
C PRO A 102 9.70 -16.51 -12.16
N PHE A 103 9.62 -15.32 -11.54
CA PHE A 103 9.87 -15.10 -10.11
C PHE A 103 8.95 -14.03 -9.53
N ASP A 104 8.82 -13.99 -8.20
CA ASP A 104 8.11 -12.94 -7.47
C ASP A 104 9.08 -11.86 -7.00
N ALA A 105 8.68 -10.60 -6.96
CA ALA A 105 9.46 -9.55 -6.33
C ALA A 105 9.73 -9.87 -4.85
N THR A 106 10.83 -9.34 -4.28
CA THR A 106 11.16 -9.59 -2.85
C THR A 106 10.04 -9.09 -1.94
N VAL A 107 9.43 -7.93 -2.23
CA VAL A 107 8.30 -7.40 -1.47
C VAL A 107 7.07 -8.32 -1.53
N VAL A 108 6.77 -8.90 -2.69
CA VAL A 108 5.67 -9.87 -2.85
C VAL A 108 5.98 -11.13 -2.04
N THR A 109 7.20 -11.65 -2.16
CA THR A 109 7.65 -12.86 -1.45
C THR A 109 7.51 -12.70 0.06
N ARG A 110 8.00 -11.58 0.62
CA ARG A 110 7.93 -11.31 2.06
C ARG A 110 6.49 -11.18 2.58
N LEU A 111 5.61 -10.54 1.83
CA LEU A 111 4.20 -10.40 2.22
C LEU A 111 3.47 -11.76 2.13
N ALA A 112 3.83 -12.61 1.16
CA ALA A 112 3.35 -13.99 1.10
C ALA A 112 3.89 -14.86 2.26
N GLU A 113 5.16 -14.71 2.63
CA GLU A 113 5.77 -15.39 3.80
C GLU A 113 5.13 -14.96 5.13
N ALA A 114 4.75 -13.69 5.23
CA ALA A 114 3.90 -13.15 6.30
C ALA A 114 2.45 -13.69 6.27
N GLY A 115 2.14 -14.55 5.30
CA GLY A 115 0.88 -15.28 5.16
C GLY A 115 -0.26 -14.47 4.56
N MET A 116 0.01 -13.29 4.00
CA MET A 116 -1.04 -12.47 3.39
C MET A 116 -1.54 -13.07 2.07
N VAL A 117 -2.77 -12.72 1.69
CA VAL A 117 -3.46 -13.25 0.51
C VAL A 117 -3.53 -12.18 -0.58
N THR A 118 -2.99 -12.46 -1.76
CA THR A 118 -3.00 -11.53 -2.90
C THR A 118 -4.33 -11.60 -3.64
N LEU A 119 -5.08 -10.50 -3.69
CA LEU A 119 -6.32 -10.35 -4.44
C LEU A 119 -6.08 -10.13 -5.93
N GLY A 120 -4.98 -9.47 -6.29
CA GLY A 120 -4.72 -9.10 -7.67
C GLY A 120 -3.68 -7.99 -7.86
N LYS A 121 -3.68 -7.46 -9.08
CA LYS A 121 -2.79 -6.43 -9.59
C LYS A 121 -3.56 -5.14 -9.76
N LEU A 122 -3.05 -4.08 -9.17
CA LEU A 122 -3.66 -2.75 -9.16
C LEU A 122 -3.09 -1.89 -10.27
N ASN A 123 -3.98 -1.14 -10.89
CA ASN A 123 -3.67 -0.23 -11.98
C ASN A 123 -2.68 0.87 -11.55
N CYS A 124 -1.90 1.35 -12.50
CA CYS A 124 -0.91 2.41 -12.33
C CYS A 124 -0.78 3.23 -13.61
N ASP A 125 -0.20 4.42 -13.54
CA ASP A 125 0.32 5.06 -14.76
C ASP A 125 1.32 4.12 -15.45
N GLU A 126 1.34 4.12 -16.78
CA GLU A 126 2.25 3.29 -17.58
C GLU A 126 3.70 3.48 -17.14
N PHE A 127 4.37 2.37 -16.78
CA PHE A 127 5.73 2.33 -16.22
C PHE A 127 5.95 3.26 -15.01
N ALA A 128 4.90 3.47 -14.20
CA ALA A 128 4.90 4.37 -13.06
C ALA A 128 5.09 5.86 -13.40
N MET A 129 4.96 6.26 -14.67
CA MET A 129 5.20 7.62 -15.17
C MET A 129 3.91 8.45 -15.25
N GLY A 130 3.55 9.09 -14.15
CA GLY A 130 2.40 9.98 -14.10
C GLY A 130 1.98 10.32 -12.67
N SER A 131 1.00 11.21 -12.55
CA SER A 131 0.49 11.68 -11.26
C SER A 131 -1.04 11.75 -11.23
N SER A 132 -1.72 11.07 -12.14
CA SER A 132 -3.19 10.99 -12.19
C SER A 132 -3.76 9.60 -12.44
N ASN A 133 -2.93 8.62 -12.84
CA ASN A 133 -3.35 7.30 -13.30
C ASN A 133 -4.19 7.31 -14.59
N GLU A 134 -4.20 8.41 -15.33
CA GLU A 134 -4.85 8.51 -16.65
C GLU A 134 -3.97 7.93 -17.76
N ASN A 135 -2.64 7.85 -17.55
CA ASN A 135 -1.70 7.30 -18.54
C ASN A 135 -1.64 5.77 -18.51
N SER A 136 -2.53 5.07 -17.79
CA SER A 136 -2.63 3.62 -17.91
C SER A 136 -3.02 3.25 -19.34
N ALA A 137 -2.26 2.36 -19.98
CA ALA A 137 -2.56 1.88 -21.33
C ALA A 137 -3.79 0.95 -21.40
N TYR A 138 -4.45 0.71 -20.26
CA TYR A 138 -5.68 -0.08 -20.15
C TYR A 138 -6.91 0.81 -19.99
N HIS A 139 -6.97 1.58 -18.90
CA HIS A 139 -8.05 2.52 -18.60
C HIS A 139 -7.67 3.43 -17.43
N PRO A 140 -8.23 4.65 -17.35
CA PRO A 140 -8.02 5.53 -16.20
C PRO A 140 -8.66 4.95 -14.93
N VAL A 141 -8.08 5.28 -13.78
CA VAL A 141 -8.65 5.00 -12.45
C VAL A 141 -9.45 6.21 -11.99
N LYS A 142 -10.58 5.99 -11.30
CA LYS A 142 -11.42 7.05 -10.74
C LYS A 142 -11.22 7.20 -9.23
N ASN A 143 -11.28 8.43 -8.72
CA ASN A 143 -11.23 8.67 -7.29
C ASN A 143 -12.55 8.24 -6.61
N PRO A 144 -12.51 7.39 -5.56
CA PRO A 144 -13.73 6.95 -4.86
C PRO A 144 -14.51 8.06 -4.16
N TRP A 145 -13.88 9.20 -3.85
CA TRP A 145 -14.54 10.35 -3.23
C TRP A 145 -15.29 11.23 -4.25
N ASP A 146 -14.85 11.22 -5.50
CA ASP A 146 -15.48 11.94 -6.61
C ASP A 146 -15.04 11.28 -7.92
N THR A 147 -15.94 10.55 -8.57
CA THR A 147 -15.61 9.75 -9.76
C THR A 147 -15.29 10.58 -10.99
N ALA A 148 -15.48 11.91 -10.96
CA ALA A 148 -15.05 12.83 -12.01
C ALA A 148 -13.60 13.31 -11.79
N ARG A 149 -12.94 12.91 -10.70
CA ARG A 149 -11.57 13.31 -10.35
C ARG A 149 -10.61 12.13 -10.37
N VAL A 150 -9.33 12.48 -10.47
CA VAL A 150 -8.21 11.55 -10.48
C VAL A 150 -7.90 11.05 -9.05
N PRO A 151 -7.49 9.80 -8.87
CA PRO A 151 -7.04 9.27 -7.59
C PRO A 151 -5.59 9.67 -7.24
N GLY A 152 -4.93 10.39 -8.15
CA GLY A 152 -3.49 10.64 -8.11
C GLY A 152 -2.70 9.57 -8.86
N GLY A 153 -1.38 9.68 -8.89
CA GLY A 153 -0.52 8.71 -9.55
C GLY A 153 0.92 8.71 -9.02
N SER A 154 1.73 7.70 -9.34
CA SER A 154 1.38 6.58 -10.23
C SER A 154 0.79 5.36 -9.54
N SER A 155 0.62 5.36 -8.22
CA SER A 155 -0.07 4.27 -7.49
C SER A 155 -1.57 4.58 -7.28
N GLY A 156 -2.23 5.13 -8.30
CA GLY A 156 -3.63 5.55 -8.22
C GLY A 156 -4.60 4.39 -8.02
N GLY A 157 -4.38 3.26 -8.70
CA GLY A 157 -5.15 2.02 -8.47
C GLY A 157 -5.01 1.51 -7.04
N SER A 158 -3.79 1.57 -6.46
CA SER A 158 -3.55 1.20 -5.06
C SER A 158 -4.31 2.10 -4.09
N ALA A 159 -4.30 3.41 -4.31
CA ALA A 159 -5.00 4.35 -3.45
C ALA A 159 -6.53 4.21 -3.55
N ALA A 160 -7.05 4.12 -4.77
CA ALA A 160 -8.48 3.95 -5.03
C ALA A 160 -9.01 2.63 -4.44
N ALA A 161 -8.28 1.52 -4.58
CA ALA A 161 -8.69 0.24 -4.01
C ALA A 161 -8.82 0.27 -2.49
N VAL A 162 -7.88 0.93 -1.80
CA VAL A 162 -7.92 1.06 -0.33
C VAL A 162 -9.01 2.03 0.12
N ALA A 163 -9.14 3.19 -0.53
CA ALA A 163 -10.15 4.20 -0.18
C ALA A 163 -11.58 3.68 -0.41
N ALA A 164 -11.80 2.98 -1.52
CA ALA A 164 -13.05 2.29 -1.81
C ALA A 164 -13.22 0.98 -1.03
N ARG A 165 -12.30 0.61 -0.12
CA ARG A 165 -12.36 -0.61 0.70
C ARG A 165 -12.48 -1.90 -0.12
N LEU A 166 -11.90 -1.93 -1.32
CA LEU A 166 -11.83 -3.11 -2.19
C LEU A 166 -10.67 -4.03 -1.79
N ALA A 167 -9.67 -3.48 -1.12
CA ALA A 167 -8.62 -4.20 -0.40
C ALA A 167 -8.34 -3.43 0.91
N PRO A 168 -8.07 -4.11 2.04
CA PRO A 168 -7.77 -3.41 3.29
C PRO A 168 -6.38 -2.75 3.27
N ALA A 169 -5.47 -3.26 2.44
CA ALA A 169 -4.17 -2.67 2.16
C ALA A 169 -3.69 -3.00 0.75
N ALA A 170 -2.71 -2.23 0.29
CA ALA A 170 -2.04 -2.42 -0.97
C ALA A 170 -0.54 -2.09 -0.89
N THR A 171 0.23 -2.60 -1.85
CA THR A 171 1.58 -2.07 -2.11
C THR A 171 1.52 -1.00 -3.21
N GLY A 172 2.37 0.02 -3.08
CA GLY A 172 2.63 1.03 -4.10
C GLY A 172 4.13 1.24 -4.31
N THR A 173 4.48 2.09 -5.27
CA THR A 173 5.87 2.55 -5.49
C THR A 173 5.91 4.07 -5.53
N ASP A 174 6.93 4.68 -4.95
CA ASP A 174 7.13 6.13 -4.87
C ASP A 174 8.51 6.50 -5.40
N THR A 175 8.53 7.18 -6.54
CA THR A 175 9.75 7.71 -7.18
C THR A 175 9.88 9.21 -6.92
N GLY A 176 8.78 9.95 -7.11
CA GLY A 176 8.71 11.40 -6.92
C GLY A 176 7.48 11.87 -6.15
N GLY A 177 6.81 10.97 -5.42
CA GLY A 177 5.51 11.23 -4.78
C GLY A 177 4.46 10.15 -5.01
N SER A 178 4.80 9.11 -5.78
CA SER A 178 3.82 8.15 -6.33
C SER A 178 3.13 7.22 -5.32
N ILE A 179 3.44 7.29 -4.02
CA ILE A 179 2.63 6.72 -2.93
C ILE A 179 1.92 7.84 -2.17
N ARG A 180 2.66 8.87 -1.78
CA ARG A 180 2.18 9.94 -0.89
C ARG A 180 1.10 10.80 -1.54
N GLN A 181 1.25 11.15 -2.81
CA GLN A 181 0.28 11.97 -3.53
C GLN A 181 -1.05 11.23 -3.78
N PRO A 182 -1.07 9.97 -4.25
CA PRO A 182 -2.32 9.21 -4.34
C PRO A 182 -2.97 8.99 -2.97
N ALA A 183 -2.18 8.74 -1.92
CA ALA A 183 -2.70 8.59 -0.58
C ALA A 183 -3.40 9.88 -0.08
N SER A 184 -2.81 11.04 -0.35
CA SER A 184 -3.43 12.35 -0.09
C SER A 184 -4.74 12.54 -0.86
N PHE A 185 -4.73 12.29 -2.17
CA PHE A 185 -5.92 12.49 -3.03
C PHE A 185 -7.07 11.54 -2.71
N CYS A 186 -6.77 10.33 -2.23
CA CYS A 186 -7.77 9.34 -1.86
C CYS A 186 -8.08 9.30 -0.35
N GLY A 187 -7.49 10.18 0.46
CA GLY A 187 -7.77 10.26 1.90
C GLY A 187 -7.39 8.99 2.69
N ILE A 188 -6.24 8.39 2.38
CA ILE A 188 -5.71 7.20 3.05
C ILE A 188 -4.29 7.44 3.58
N THR A 189 -3.74 6.45 4.29
CA THR A 189 -2.34 6.48 4.75
C THR A 189 -1.45 5.78 3.73
N GLY A 190 -0.34 6.41 3.35
CA GLY A 190 0.68 5.83 2.49
C GLY A 190 2.07 6.30 2.90
N ILE A 191 3.01 5.37 3.00
CA ILE A 191 4.38 5.67 3.47
C ILE A 191 5.41 5.17 2.46
N LYS A 192 6.32 6.08 2.06
CA LYS A 192 7.56 5.73 1.36
C LYS A 192 8.68 5.61 2.39
N PRO A 193 9.26 4.42 2.62
CA PRO A 193 10.37 4.28 3.55
C PRO A 193 11.64 4.95 3.02
N THR A 194 12.67 4.95 3.87
CA THR A 194 14.04 5.28 3.48
C THR A 194 14.48 4.42 2.29
N TYR A 195 15.18 5.03 1.34
CA TYR A 195 15.75 4.32 0.18
C TYR A 195 16.63 3.16 0.67
N GLY A 196 16.48 1.99 0.03
CA GLY A 196 17.14 0.73 0.41
C GLY A 196 16.53 -0.06 1.57
N ARG A 197 15.47 0.40 2.27
CA ARG A 197 14.81 -0.41 3.33
C ARG A 197 13.84 -1.47 2.82
N ALA A 198 13.12 -1.19 1.75
CA ALA A 198 12.46 -2.22 0.96
C ALA A 198 13.37 -2.59 -0.22
N SER A 199 13.47 -3.89 -0.53
CA SER A 199 14.20 -4.36 -1.70
C SER A 199 13.50 -3.92 -2.98
N ARG A 200 14.30 -3.53 -3.97
CA ARG A 200 13.84 -3.16 -5.31
C ARG A 200 13.90 -4.34 -6.28
N TRP A 201 14.37 -5.51 -5.85
CA TRP A 201 14.42 -6.69 -6.70
C TRP A 201 13.01 -7.16 -7.09
N GLY A 202 12.78 -7.29 -8.40
CA GLY A 202 11.47 -7.58 -9.00
C GLY A 202 10.49 -6.41 -9.01
N MET A 203 10.92 -5.20 -8.66
CA MET A 203 10.18 -3.98 -8.98
C MET A 203 10.61 -3.52 -10.38
N ILE A 204 9.68 -3.39 -11.33
CA ILE A 204 9.99 -2.83 -12.65
C ILE A 204 10.45 -1.38 -12.44
N ALA A 205 11.70 -1.11 -12.80
CA ALA A 205 12.36 0.16 -12.49
C ALA A 205 11.83 1.30 -13.36
N TYR A 206 11.68 2.47 -12.75
CA TYR A 206 11.50 3.75 -13.44
C TYR A 206 12.75 4.61 -13.27
N ALA A 207 13.09 4.97 -12.02
CA ALA A 207 14.31 5.69 -11.70
C ALA A 207 15.01 5.03 -10.51
N SER A 208 16.00 4.19 -10.82
CA SER A 208 16.65 3.31 -9.85
C SER A 208 17.16 3.99 -8.57
N SER A 209 17.66 5.23 -8.65
CA SER A 209 18.17 5.97 -7.48
C SER A 209 17.08 6.60 -6.60
N LEU A 210 15.81 6.51 -7.00
CA LEU A 210 14.68 7.17 -6.36
C LEU A 210 13.56 6.17 -5.99
N ASP A 211 13.35 5.16 -6.82
CA ASP A 211 12.26 4.21 -6.65
C ASP A 211 12.29 3.54 -5.28
N GLN A 212 11.15 3.56 -4.59
CA GLN A 212 11.00 2.78 -3.38
C GLN A 212 9.60 2.21 -3.22
N ALA A 213 9.53 0.94 -2.82
CA ALA A 213 8.28 0.28 -2.47
C ALA A 213 7.75 0.75 -1.11
N GLY A 214 6.45 0.84 -0.96
CA GLY A 214 5.84 1.19 0.33
C GLY A 214 4.38 0.74 0.45
N PRO A 215 3.88 0.59 1.69
CA PRO A 215 2.52 0.17 1.95
C PRO A 215 1.53 1.34 1.91
N MET A 216 0.30 1.02 1.53
CA MET A 216 -0.85 1.91 1.50
C MET A 216 -2.02 1.22 2.21
N ALA A 217 -2.58 1.87 3.23
CA ALA A 217 -3.66 1.32 4.05
C ALA A 217 -4.50 2.46 4.64
N ARG A 218 -5.56 2.15 5.41
CA ARG A 218 -6.42 3.20 5.99
C ARG A 218 -5.82 3.86 7.22
N THR A 219 -5.02 3.14 8.00
CA THR A 219 -4.43 3.65 9.26
C THR A 219 -2.91 3.60 9.24
N ALA A 220 -2.27 4.42 10.08
CA ALA A 220 -0.83 4.37 10.31
C ALA A 220 -0.39 3.03 10.92
N GLU A 221 -1.21 2.45 11.82
CA GLU A 221 -1.00 1.11 12.37
C GLU A 221 -0.93 0.06 11.24
N ASP A 222 -1.92 0.03 10.35
CA ASP A 222 -1.95 -0.93 9.24
C ASP A 222 -0.72 -0.76 8.34
N CYS A 223 -0.36 0.46 7.96
CA CYS A 223 0.87 0.72 7.20
C CYS A 223 2.13 0.23 7.94
N SER A 224 2.23 0.40 9.25
CA SER A 224 3.38 -0.04 10.04
C SER A 224 3.50 -1.58 10.12
N LEU A 225 2.37 -2.29 10.15
CA LEU A 225 2.35 -3.75 10.08
C LEU A 225 2.92 -4.26 8.75
N LEU A 226 2.45 -3.67 7.64
CA LEU A 226 2.96 -4.02 6.32
C LEU A 226 4.42 -3.62 6.15
N LEU A 227 4.81 -2.45 6.68
CA LEU A 227 6.19 -1.97 6.61
C LEU A 227 7.15 -2.95 7.30
N SER A 228 6.75 -3.47 8.46
CA SER A 228 7.51 -4.48 9.22
C SER A 228 7.64 -5.80 8.45
N ALA A 229 6.61 -6.16 7.66
CA ALA A 229 6.65 -7.37 6.85
C ALA A 229 7.50 -7.21 5.57
N LEU A 230 7.46 -6.05 4.90
CA LEU A 230 8.12 -5.85 3.60
C LEU A 230 9.58 -5.35 3.70
N CYS A 231 9.94 -4.63 4.76
CA CYS A 231 11.29 -4.07 4.94
C CYS A 231 12.28 -5.07 5.55
N GLY A 232 13.55 -4.94 5.16
CA GLY A 232 14.62 -5.82 5.61
C GLY A 232 15.71 -5.99 4.55
N PRO A 233 16.89 -6.48 4.93
CA PRO A 233 18.05 -6.56 4.05
C PRO A 233 17.83 -7.62 2.95
N ASP A 234 18.26 -7.31 1.72
CA ASP A 234 18.26 -8.23 0.57
C ASP A 234 19.56 -8.12 -0.24
N PRO A 235 20.74 -8.20 0.41
CA PRO A 235 22.03 -7.90 -0.22
C PRO A 235 22.38 -8.86 -1.37
N ASP A 236 21.83 -10.07 -1.35
CA ASP A 236 22.10 -11.09 -2.37
C ASP A 236 21.36 -10.85 -3.69
N ARG A 237 20.31 -10.01 -3.69
CA ARG A 237 19.47 -9.75 -4.87
C ARG A 237 19.39 -8.27 -5.25
N ASP A 238 19.57 -7.37 -4.29
CA ASP A 238 19.56 -5.92 -4.48
C ASP A 238 20.78 -5.27 -3.82
N SER A 239 21.79 -4.92 -4.62
CA SER A 239 23.01 -4.26 -4.15
C SER A 239 22.79 -2.87 -3.55
N THR A 240 21.59 -2.30 -3.67
CA THR A 240 21.21 -1.03 -3.04
C THR A 240 20.37 -1.23 -1.77
N SER A 241 19.99 -2.47 -1.46
CA SER A 241 19.34 -2.79 -0.20
C SER A 241 20.31 -2.54 0.95
N LEU A 242 19.84 -1.79 1.94
CA LEU A 242 20.64 -1.50 3.12
C LEU A 242 20.80 -2.78 3.95
N ASN A 243 22.04 -3.11 4.30
CA ASN A 243 22.35 -4.17 5.24
C ASN A 243 22.07 -3.72 6.69
N VAL A 244 20.80 -3.41 6.97
CA VAL A 244 20.27 -3.04 8.29
C VAL A 244 19.22 -4.08 8.67
N PRO A 245 19.22 -4.57 9.92
CA PRO A 245 18.24 -5.55 10.37
C PRO A 245 16.78 -5.11 10.10
N ALA A 246 15.92 -6.10 9.90
CA ALA A 246 14.48 -5.88 9.89
C ALA A 246 14.04 -5.25 11.22
N GLU A 247 13.01 -4.42 11.15
CA GLU A 247 12.57 -3.57 12.26
C GLU A 247 11.07 -3.76 12.46
N ASP A 248 10.64 -3.89 13.71
CA ASP A 248 9.22 -3.81 14.05
C ASP A 248 8.81 -2.33 14.13
N PHE A 249 8.19 -1.84 13.06
CA PHE A 249 7.69 -0.47 12.98
C PHE A 249 6.43 -0.25 13.83
N THR A 250 5.89 -1.28 14.46
CA THR A 250 4.73 -1.18 15.36
C THR A 250 5.12 -0.88 16.81
N ARG A 251 6.40 -1.09 17.18
CA ARG A 251 6.87 -1.11 18.58
C ARG A 251 6.63 0.17 19.39
N SER A 252 6.57 1.31 18.71
CA SER A 252 6.45 2.66 19.32
C SER A 252 5.17 3.35 18.88
N LEU A 253 4.19 2.61 18.37
CA LEU A 253 2.87 3.16 18.08
C LEU A 253 2.23 3.63 19.39
N ASN A 254 1.57 4.79 19.34
CA ASN A 254 0.90 5.44 20.46
C ASN A 254 1.82 6.01 21.56
N ASP A 255 3.14 5.96 21.37
CA ASP A 255 4.05 6.71 22.25
C ASP A 255 3.71 8.21 22.22
N SER A 256 3.90 8.87 23.37
CA SER A 256 3.69 10.31 23.46
C SER A 256 4.64 11.06 22.53
N ILE A 257 4.11 12.08 21.85
CA ILE A 257 4.90 13.01 21.04
C ILE A 257 5.27 14.30 21.80
N GLU A 258 5.09 14.30 23.12
CA GLU A 258 5.47 15.43 23.96
C GLU A 258 6.96 15.77 23.79
N GLY A 259 7.24 17.04 23.48
CA GLY A 259 8.59 17.53 23.23
C GLY A 259 9.15 17.23 21.84
N LEU A 260 8.46 16.45 20.99
CA LEU A 260 8.89 16.16 19.61
C LEU A 260 9.02 17.46 18.82
N ARG A 261 10.15 17.68 18.16
CA ARG A 261 10.38 18.87 17.32
C ARG A 261 9.94 18.60 15.89
N ILE A 262 9.03 19.42 15.37
CA ILE A 262 8.51 19.34 14.01
C ILE A 262 9.01 20.54 13.22
N GLY A 263 9.91 20.30 12.26
CA GLY A 263 10.39 21.32 11.33
C GLY A 263 9.33 21.65 10.27
N VAL A 264 9.02 22.92 10.10
CA VAL A 264 8.06 23.42 9.09
C VAL A 264 8.81 24.33 8.12
N PRO A 265 9.15 23.84 6.90
CA PRO A 265 9.84 24.64 5.89
C PRO A 265 8.95 25.78 5.38
N ARG A 266 9.46 27.01 5.36
CA ARG A 266 8.73 28.16 4.82
C ARG A 266 8.35 27.98 3.35
N GLU A 267 9.23 27.34 2.59
CA GLU A 267 9.11 27.13 1.15
C GLU A 267 7.89 26.26 0.80
N PHE A 268 7.40 25.43 1.73
CA PHE A 268 6.21 24.61 1.53
C PHE A 268 4.89 25.41 1.58
N PHE A 269 4.93 26.65 2.05
CA PHE A 269 3.77 27.55 2.18
C PHE A 269 3.83 28.72 1.19
N GLY A 270 4.56 28.56 0.09
CA GLY A 270 4.65 29.53 -1.00
C GLY A 270 3.39 29.63 -1.86
N GLU A 271 3.48 30.39 -2.96
CA GLU A 271 2.35 30.75 -3.83
C GLU A 271 1.63 29.55 -4.48
N GLY A 272 2.31 28.40 -4.62
CA GLY A 272 1.74 27.18 -5.20
C GLY A 272 0.79 26.40 -4.28
N LEU A 273 0.67 26.79 -3.00
CA LEU A 273 -0.18 26.10 -2.03
C LEU A 273 -1.60 26.66 -2.04
N ALA A 274 -2.59 25.81 -2.33
CA ALA A 274 -4.00 26.18 -2.26
C ALA A 274 -4.43 26.54 -0.82
N ALA A 275 -5.32 27.51 -0.69
CA ALA A 275 -5.70 28.08 0.60
C ALA A 275 -6.42 27.06 1.53
N ASP A 276 -7.21 26.16 0.94
CA ASP A 276 -7.90 25.08 1.65
C ASP A 276 -6.92 24.03 2.17
N VAL A 277 -5.92 23.63 1.36
CA VAL A 277 -4.84 22.74 1.78
C VAL A 277 -4.01 23.39 2.90
N ARG A 278 -3.68 24.67 2.76
CA ARG A 278 -2.99 25.45 3.81
C ARG A 278 -3.77 25.40 5.13
N ALA A 279 -5.07 25.69 5.08
CA ALA A 279 -5.91 25.67 6.27
C ALA A 279 -5.96 24.28 6.94
N ALA A 280 -6.00 23.20 6.15
CA ALA A 280 -5.97 21.83 6.67
C ALA A 280 -4.62 21.50 7.35
N VAL A 281 -3.50 21.90 6.75
CA VAL A 281 -2.15 21.71 7.33
C VAL A 281 -1.99 22.53 8.60
N ASP A 282 -2.42 23.80 8.62
CA ASP A 282 -2.40 24.65 9.81
C ASP A 282 -3.22 24.03 10.96
N GLY A 283 -4.37 23.43 10.64
CA GLY A 283 -5.18 22.66 11.59
C GLY A 283 -4.44 21.45 12.16
N ALA A 284 -3.75 20.68 11.31
CA ALA A 284 -2.97 19.52 11.73
C ALA A 284 -1.77 19.92 12.62
N LEU A 285 -1.06 20.99 12.29
CA LEU A 285 0.03 21.52 13.11
C LEU A 285 -0.46 21.95 14.50
N LYS A 286 -1.62 22.61 14.56
CA LYS A 286 -2.25 22.98 15.84
C LYS A 286 -2.62 21.75 16.67
N ALA A 287 -3.16 20.70 16.05
CA ALA A 287 -3.46 19.45 16.75
C ALA A 287 -2.19 18.79 17.32
N LEU A 288 -1.10 18.77 16.55
CA LEU A 288 0.19 18.24 17.00
C LEU A 288 0.78 19.05 18.17
N GLN A 289 0.64 20.38 18.15
CA GLN A 289 1.04 21.23 19.28
C GLN A 289 0.20 20.94 20.54
N GLN A 290 -1.11 20.71 20.40
CA GLN A 290 -1.98 20.34 21.52
C GLN A 290 -1.61 18.98 22.13
N LEU A 291 -1.02 18.09 21.34
CA LEU A 291 -0.47 16.80 21.79
C LEU A 291 0.96 16.92 22.38
N GLY A 292 1.50 18.14 22.49
CA GLY A 292 2.78 18.41 23.16
C GLY A 292 3.99 18.56 22.22
N ALA A 293 3.80 18.48 20.90
CA ALA A 293 4.89 18.70 19.95
C ALA A 293 5.29 20.19 19.86
N ARG A 294 6.56 20.44 19.50
CA ARG A 294 7.14 21.78 19.29
C ARG A 294 7.32 22.04 17.80
N VAL A 295 6.51 22.92 17.25
CA VAL A 295 6.63 23.38 15.85
C VAL A 295 7.77 24.40 15.74
N VAL A 296 8.68 24.17 14.80
CA VAL A 296 9.87 24.98 14.56
C VAL A 296 9.91 25.34 13.07
N GLU A 297 9.89 26.63 12.75
CA GLU A 297 10.11 27.08 11.38
C GLU A 297 11.54 26.77 10.93
N ILE A 298 11.70 26.27 9.71
CA ILE A 298 12.99 26.00 9.06
C ILE A 298 12.97 26.49 7.59
N SER A 299 14.10 26.34 6.90
CA SER A 299 14.28 26.72 5.49
C SER A 299 15.05 25.59 4.77
N LEU A 300 14.69 25.32 3.52
CA LEU A 300 15.28 24.28 2.65
C LEU A 300 15.73 24.84 1.31
#